data_AF-A0A0F4VK67-F1
#
_entry.id   AF-A0A0F4VK67-F1
#
_cell.length_a   1.000
_cell.length_b   1.000
_cell.length_c   1.000
_cell.angle_alpha   90.00
_cell.angle_beta   90.00
_cell.angle_gamma   90.00
#
_symmetry.space_group_name_H-M   'P 1'
#
loop_
_entity.id
_entity.type
_entity.pdbx_description
1 polymer ?
#
loop_
_entity_poly.entity_id
_entity_poly.type
_entity_poly.pdbx_seq_one_letter_code
_entity_poly.pdbx_strand_id
1 'polypeptide(L)'
;MQAGGSLFAGFSWSTESGDGLSTLCVFLSTLGEVAVYGGDNPDSIDSFALKAIYHIGRPLGKKAIIFVKNDVWIATTNGLISMKNILLQGEGANLPLSSAIQEEWNQAIMEVPTGWSLTLWEKRNMLLVSCPQNSLLSSKTLVMNVDNNNYWASLHNWFTQSYVIANDNLFFGDYEGSFWQGDISGSDDNRPFQAIYLSPFRESYSYLGVKRKACQAHISLQAYQRPYLKLFSRADYDKSYPDFFKETVNANPIINSGLWDNSIWDESQWTDNFFIRKKKLFNFSQNVVAYGNFLAVGCVIVSSGKFINDIQINNSKLLVE
;
A
#
# COMPACT_ATOMS: atom_id res chain seq x y z
N MET A 1 13.09 -11.24 -30.62
CA MET A 1 12.24 -11.83 -29.58
C MET A 1 12.02 -13.29 -29.91
N GLN A 2 12.23 -14.18 -28.95
CA GLN A 2 12.13 -15.64 -29.13
C GLN A 2 10.69 -16.13 -28.99
N ALA A 3 9.87 -15.48 -28.15
CA ALA A 3 8.47 -15.84 -27.94
C ALA A 3 7.49 -15.25 -28.97
N GLY A 4 7.97 -14.40 -29.90
CA GLY A 4 7.13 -13.61 -30.80
C GLY A 4 6.60 -12.32 -30.16
N GLY A 5 5.51 -11.76 -30.70
CA GLY A 5 4.89 -10.53 -30.21
C GLY A 5 5.44 -9.25 -30.84
N SER A 6 5.13 -8.10 -30.24
CA SER A 6 5.57 -6.77 -30.67
C SER A 6 6.23 -6.03 -29.51
N LEU A 7 7.05 -5.03 -29.84
CA LEU A 7 7.66 -4.16 -28.84
C LEU A 7 6.56 -3.40 -28.08
N PHE A 8 6.54 -3.57 -26.77
CA PHE A 8 5.56 -2.96 -25.89
C PHE A 8 6.09 -1.64 -25.29
N ALA A 9 7.28 -1.68 -24.72
CA ALA A 9 7.94 -0.53 -24.11
C ALA A 9 9.47 -0.69 -24.16
N GLY A 10 10.18 0.42 -24.17
CA GLY A 10 11.63 0.47 -23.97
C GLY A 10 11.94 1.44 -22.84
N PHE A 11 12.88 1.08 -21.96
CA PHE A 11 13.31 1.93 -20.85
C PHE A 11 14.77 1.70 -20.47
N SER A 12 15.39 2.69 -19.84
CA SER A 12 16.70 2.57 -19.23
C SER A 12 16.57 2.01 -17.81
N TRP A 13 17.46 1.10 -17.43
CA TRP A 13 17.54 0.57 -16.07
C TRP A 13 18.99 0.54 -15.60
N SER A 14 19.27 1.22 -14.49
CA SER A 14 20.60 1.26 -13.90
C SER A 14 20.72 0.21 -12.81
N THR A 15 21.71 -0.67 -12.95
CA THR A 15 22.03 -1.67 -11.94
C THR A 15 23.51 -1.63 -11.63
N GLU A 16 23.83 -1.88 -10.37
CA GLU A 16 25.21 -2.14 -9.96
C GLU A 16 25.48 -3.62 -10.20
N SER A 17 26.38 -3.91 -11.13
CA SER A 17 26.91 -5.25 -11.37
C SER A 17 28.38 -5.27 -10.97
N GLY A 18 29.00 -6.45 -10.88
CA GLY A 18 30.38 -6.62 -10.41
C GLY A 18 31.45 -5.79 -11.15
N ASP A 19 31.12 -5.24 -12.32
CA ASP A 19 31.98 -4.37 -13.13
C ASP A 19 31.70 -2.85 -12.96
N GLY A 20 30.81 -2.47 -12.05
CA GLY A 20 30.46 -1.08 -11.73
C GLY A 20 29.03 -0.67 -12.05
N LEU A 21 28.76 0.63 -11.98
CA LEU A 21 27.45 1.20 -12.33
C LEU A 21 27.29 1.15 -13.85
N SER A 22 26.35 0.35 -14.33
CA SER A 22 26.01 0.26 -15.75
C SER A 22 24.55 0.65 -15.97
N THR A 23 24.30 1.43 -17.02
CA THR A 23 22.95 1.73 -17.48
C THR A 23 22.63 0.81 -18.64
N LEU A 24 21.58 0.01 -18.47
CA LEU A 24 21.14 -1.00 -19.43
C LEU A 24 19.92 -0.48 -20.19
N CYS A 25 19.85 -0.82 -21.47
CA CYS A 25 18.68 -0.57 -22.29
C CYS A 25 17.80 -1.82 -22.28
N VAL A 26 16.55 -1.69 -21.83
CA VAL A 26 15.62 -2.80 -21.66
C VAL A 26 14.45 -2.65 -22.61
N PHE A 27 14.16 -3.71 -23.36
CA PHE A 27 12.99 -3.81 -24.23
C PHE A 27 12.03 -4.86 -23.70
N LEU A 28 10.77 -4.48 -23.57
CA LEU A 28 9.68 -5.35 -23.12
C LEU A 28 8.77 -5.69 -24.30
N SER A 29 8.46 -6.97 -24.47
CA SER A 29 7.51 -7.50 -25.45
C SER A 29 6.09 -7.58 -24.89
N THR A 30 5.08 -7.55 -25.77
CA THR A 30 3.68 -7.82 -25.43
C THR A 30 3.45 -9.21 -24.83
N LEU A 31 4.35 -10.15 -25.09
CA LEU A 31 4.28 -11.51 -24.53
C LEU A 31 5.04 -11.68 -23.21
N GLY A 32 5.63 -10.61 -22.66
CA GLY A 32 6.39 -10.66 -21.42
C GLY A 32 7.85 -11.09 -21.59
N GLU A 33 8.40 -11.03 -22.80
CA GLU A 33 9.85 -11.19 -22.99
C GLU A 33 10.56 -9.86 -22.69
N VAL A 34 11.61 -9.91 -21.87
CA VAL A 34 12.43 -8.75 -21.48
C VAL A 34 13.84 -8.95 -22.01
N ALA A 35 14.23 -8.17 -23.02
CA ALA A 35 15.57 -8.20 -23.59
C ALA A 35 16.40 -7.05 -23.02
N VAL A 36 17.53 -7.37 -22.41
CA VAL A 36 18.44 -6.42 -21.77
C VAL A 36 19.68 -6.27 -22.62
N TYR A 37 19.94 -5.06 -23.09
CA TYR A 37 21.12 -4.67 -23.85
C TYR A 37 22.02 -3.80 -22.99
N GLY A 38 23.33 -3.93 -23.19
CA GLY A 38 24.32 -3.08 -22.53
C GLY A 38 25.37 -2.64 -23.54
N GLY A 39 25.84 -1.41 -23.38
CA GLY A 39 26.79 -0.79 -24.28
C GLY A 39 26.61 0.71 -24.41
N ASP A 40 27.64 1.37 -24.93
CA ASP A 40 27.72 2.83 -24.96
C ASP A 40 27.25 3.40 -26.31
N ASN A 41 27.36 2.62 -27.39
CA ASN A 41 27.01 3.04 -28.74
C ASN A 41 26.13 1.98 -29.46
N PRO A 42 24.86 2.29 -29.76
CA PRO A 42 23.95 1.38 -30.46
C PRO A 42 24.30 1.14 -31.94
N ASP A 43 25.11 2.00 -32.57
CA ASP A 43 25.52 1.86 -33.98
C ASP A 43 26.70 0.89 -34.16
N SER A 44 27.33 0.46 -33.07
CA SER A 44 28.47 -0.45 -33.09
C SER A 44 28.10 -1.79 -32.46
N ILE A 45 28.16 -2.85 -33.27
CA ILE A 45 27.81 -4.22 -32.90
C ILE A 45 28.67 -4.76 -31.76
N ASP A 46 29.91 -4.29 -31.67
CA ASP A 46 30.88 -4.73 -30.67
C ASP A 46 30.67 -4.03 -29.31
N SER A 47 30.04 -2.86 -29.30
CA SER A 47 29.80 -2.08 -28.09
C SER A 47 28.42 -2.28 -27.50
N PHE A 48 27.37 -2.45 -28.32
CA PHE A 48 25.99 -2.63 -27.85
C PHE A 48 25.47 -4.04 -28.15
N ALA A 49 25.52 -4.89 -27.13
CA ALA A 49 25.18 -6.29 -27.25
C ALA A 49 24.07 -6.69 -26.28
N LEU A 50 23.32 -7.73 -26.68
CA LEU A 50 22.35 -8.39 -25.83
C LEU A 50 23.09 -9.04 -24.65
N LYS A 51 22.73 -8.64 -23.43
CA LYS A 51 23.30 -9.17 -22.18
C LYS A 51 22.47 -10.33 -21.64
N ALA A 52 21.15 -10.20 -21.67
CA ALA A 52 20.24 -11.21 -21.14
C ALA A 52 18.84 -11.14 -21.76
N ILE A 53 18.14 -12.27 -21.74
CA ILE A 53 16.71 -12.36 -22.03
C ILE A 53 16.02 -12.99 -20.82
N TYR A 54 15.01 -12.31 -20.30
CA TYR A 54 14.15 -12.80 -19.22
C TYR A 54 12.71 -12.98 -19.71
N HIS A 55 11.97 -13.85 -19.03
CA HIS A 55 10.56 -14.09 -19.32
C HIS A 55 9.75 -13.76 -18.07
N ILE A 56 8.82 -12.83 -18.21
CA ILE A 56 7.84 -12.42 -17.21
C ILE A 56 6.42 -12.68 -17.73
N GLY A 57 5.42 -12.50 -16.86
CA GLY A 57 4.02 -12.51 -17.30
C GLY A 57 3.73 -11.39 -18.30
N ARG A 58 2.61 -11.50 -19.01
CA ARG A 58 2.24 -10.46 -19.99
C ARG A 58 1.98 -9.13 -19.27
N PRO A 59 2.53 -7.99 -19.74
CA PRO A 59 2.30 -6.70 -19.10
C PRO A 59 0.84 -6.25 -19.23
N LEU A 60 0.28 -5.70 -18.16
CA LEU A 60 -1.15 -5.35 -18.06
C LEU A 60 -1.51 -3.97 -18.65
N GLY A 61 -0.56 -3.24 -19.21
CA GLY A 61 -0.83 -1.92 -19.80
C GLY A 61 0.42 -1.06 -19.93
N LYS A 62 0.36 -0.02 -20.78
CA LYS A 62 1.49 0.90 -20.97
C LYS A 62 1.79 1.72 -19.71
N LYS A 63 0.76 2.01 -18.91
CA LYS A 63 0.86 2.68 -17.60
C LYS A 63 1.12 1.68 -16.45
N ALA A 64 1.30 0.40 -16.75
CA ALA A 64 1.53 -0.66 -15.79
C ALA A 64 3.03 -0.87 -15.47
N ILE A 65 3.87 0.12 -15.81
CA ILE A 65 5.31 0.15 -15.57
C ILE A 65 5.59 1.41 -14.76
N ILE A 66 6.33 1.27 -13.67
CA ILE A 66 6.68 2.38 -12.78
C ILE A 66 8.15 2.29 -12.35
N PHE A 67 8.80 3.44 -12.25
CA PHE A 67 10.15 3.55 -11.73
C PHE A 67 10.07 3.87 -10.24
N VAL A 68 10.74 3.05 -9.42
CA VAL A 68 10.72 3.19 -7.97
C VAL A 68 12.16 3.17 -7.49
N LYS A 69 12.64 4.32 -7.02
CA LYS A 69 14.04 4.53 -6.63
C LYS A 69 14.97 4.11 -7.78
N ASN A 70 15.75 3.03 -7.60
CA ASN A 70 16.66 2.48 -8.60
C ASN A 70 16.19 1.10 -9.12
N ASP A 71 14.88 0.91 -9.26
CA ASP A 71 14.27 -0.32 -9.74
C ASP A 71 13.07 0.00 -10.64
N VAL A 72 12.69 -0.97 -11.48
CA VAL A 72 11.53 -0.88 -12.36
C VAL A 72 10.55 -1.97 -11.99
N TRP A 73 9.32 -1.59 -11.71
CA TRP A 73 8.25 -2.52 -11.38
C TRP A 73 7.25 -2.59 -12.52
N ILE A 74 6.84 -3.80 -12.86
CA ILE A 74 5.99 -4.11 -13.99
C ILE A 74 4.82 -4.93 -13.47
N ALA A 75 3.60 -4.42 -13.63
CA ALA A 75 2.39 -5.18 -13.34
C ALA A 75 2.09 -6.13 -14.51
N THR A 76 2.07 -7.42 -14.20
CA THR A 76 1.92 -8.52 -15.16
C THR A 76 0.76 -9.44 -14.80
N THR A 77 0.40 -10.35 -15.71
CA THR A 77 -0.57 -11.41 -15.45
C THR A 77 -0.23 -12.30 -14.25
N ASN A 78 1.05 -12.37 -13.85
CA ASN A 78 1.48 -13.22 -12.74
C ASN A 78 1.67 -12.43 -11.43
N GLY A 79 1.48 -11.11 -11.46
CA GLY A 79 1.70 -10.24 -10.31
C GLY A 79 2.50 -8.98 -10.65
N LEU A 80 2.74 -8.16 -9.63
CA LEU A 80 3.68 -7.04 -9.69
C LEU A 80 5.12 -7.57 -9.58
N ILE A 81 5.89 -7.47 -10.65
CA ILE A 81 7.26 -7.97 -10.74
C ILE A 81 8.26 -6.82 -10.63
N SER A 82 9.27 -6.96 -9.78
CA SER A 82 10.44 -6.09 -9.74
C SER A 82 11.52 -6.63 -10.67
N MET A 83 12.16 -5.76 -11.45
CA MET A 83 13.30 -6.13 -12.29
C MET A 83 14.48 -6.65 -11.47
N LYS A 84 14.72 -6.11 -10.27
CA LYS A 84 15.73 -6.66 -9.35
C LYS A 84 15.42 -8.09 -8.91
N ASN A 85 14.16 -8.43 -8.64
CA ASN A 85 13.78 -9.79 -8.23
C ASN A 85 14.04 -10.85 -9.32
N ILE A 86 14.09 -10.44 -10.59
CA ILE A 86 14.40 -11.32 -11.72
C ILE A 86 15.90 -11.68 -11.75
N LEU A 87 16.77 -10.79 -11.26
CA LEU A 87 18.22 -11.02 -11.22
C LEU A 87 18.67 -11.87 -10.03
N LEU A 88 17.86 -11.94 -8.97
CA LEU A 88 18.21 -12.68 -7.76
C LEU A 88 18.27 -14.18 -8.03
N GLN A 89 19.30 -14.84 -7.50
CA GLN A 89 19.41 -16.30 -7.45
C GLN A 89 19.29 -16.75 -5.98
N GLY A 90 18.25 -17.54 -5.64
CA GLY A 90 18.04 -18.03 -4.27
C GLY A 90 16.56 -18.26 -3.90
N GLU A 91 16.29 -18.52 -2.62
CA GLU A 91 14.93 -18.65 -2.09
C GLU A 91 14.17 -17.31 -2.20
N GLY A 92 12.99 -17.34 -2.84
CA GLY A 92 12.20 -16.13 -3.12
C GLY A 92 12.57 -15.40 -4.42
N ALA A 93 13.55 -15.90 -5.17
CA ALA A 93 13.79 -15.48 -6.54
C ALA A 93 12.52 -15.64 -7.39
N ASN A 94 12.21 -14.65 -8.22
CA ASN A 94 11.01 -14.60 -9.07
C ASN A 94 9.65 -14.55 -8.35
N LEU A 95 9.59 -14.32 -7.03
CA LEU A 95 8.30 -14.07 -6.39
C LEU A 95 7.78 -12.66 -6.74
N PRO A 96 6.50 -12.53 -7.12
CA PRO A 96 5.89 -11.23 -7.32
C PRO A 96 5.77 -10.48 -5.99
N LEU A 97 5.96 -9.16 -6.04
CA LEU A 97 5.70 -8.25 -4.93
C LEU A 97 4.24 -8.32 -4.47
N SER A 98 3.32 -8.69 -5.37
CA SER A 98 1.90 -8.88 -5.11
C SER A 98 1.52 -10.27 -4.59
N SER A 99 2.48 -11.12 -4.21
CA SER A 99 2.20 -12.49 -3.72
C SER A 99 1.22 -12.53 -2.55
N ALA A 100 1.22 -11.51 -1.69
CA ALA A 100 0.30 -11.38 -0.55
C ALA A 100 -1.16 -11.19 -0.95
N ILE A 101 -1.42 -10.68 -2.15
CA ILE A 101 -2.77 -10.39 -2.69
C ILE A 101 -3.01 -11.13 -4.01
N GLN A 102 -2.36 -12.28 -4.19
CA GLN A 102 -2.36 -13.00 -5.47
C GLN A 102 -3.77 -13.43 -5.89
N GLU A 103 -4.63 -13.77 -4.93
CA GLU A 103 -6.01 -14.17 -5.21
C GLU A 103 -6.80 -13.00 -5.80
N GLU A 104 -6.79 -11.84 -5.14
CA GLU A 104 -7.45 -10.63 -5.62
C GLU A 104 -6.85 -10.15 -6.96
N TRP A 105 -5.54 -10.27 -7.13
CA TRP A 105 -4.84 -9.93 -8.37
C TRP A 105 -5.28 -10.82 -9.54
N ASN A 106 -5.36 -12.14 -9.33
CA ASN A 106 -5.80 -13.10 -10.35
C ASN A 106 -7.27 -12.88 -10.72
N GLN A 107 -8.14 -12.64 -9.74
CA GLN A 107 -9.54 -12.31 -9.97
C GLN A 107 -9.68 -11.05 -10.83
N ALA A 108 -8.89 -10.02 -10.54
CA ALA A 108 -8.89 -8.78 -11.29
C ALA A 108 -8.51 -8.98 -12.77
N ILE A 109 -7.47 -9.78 -13.03
CA ILE A 109 -6.96 -10.06 -14.38
C ILE A 109 -7.95 -10.91 -15.19
N MET A 110 -8.63 -11.88 -14.56
CA MET A 110 -9.57 -12.75 -15.25
C MET A 110 -10.68 -11.97 -15.97
N GLU A 111 -11.13 -10.86 -15.37
CA GLU A 111 -12.15 -10.00 -15.98
C GLU A 111 -11.52 -8.88 -16.83
N VAL A 112 -10.44 -8.26 -16.35
CA VAL A 112 -9.81 -7.10 -17.00
C VAL A 112 -8.29 -7.30 -17.13
N PRO A 113 -7.82 -7.93 -18.23
CA PRO A 113 -6.40 -8.26 -18.40
C PRO A 113 -5.54 -7.09 -18.95
N THR A 114 -6.14 -5.93 -19.24
CA THR A 114 -5.43 -4.78 -19.82
C THR A 114 -5.94 -3.45 -19.27
N GLY A 115 -5.15 -2.38 -19.43
CA GLY A 115 -5.55 -1.03 -19.03
C GLY A 115 -5.21 -0.66 -17.59
N TRP A 116 -4.35 -1.45 -16.94
CA TRP A 116 -3.90 -1.18 -15.58
C TRP A 116 -2.94 0.02 -15.54
N SER A 117 -2.97 0.75 -14.43
CA SER A 117 -2.07 1.86 -14.17
C SER A 117 -1.43 1.78 -12.79
N LEU A 118 -0.14 2.13 -12.74
CA LEU A 118 0.64 2.23 -11.51
C LEU A 118 0.93 3.70 -11.24
N THR A 119 0.79 4.15 -10.00
CA THR A 119 1.12 5.53 -9.61
C THR A 119 1.82 5.53 -8.25
N LEU A 120 3.03 6.06 -8.20
CA LEU A 120 3.83 6.17 -6.98
C LEU A 120 3.57 7.51 -6.30
N TRP A 121 2.94 7.50 -5.13
CA TRP A 121 2.78 8.67 -4.28
C TRP A 121 3.87 8.79 -3.22
N GLU A 122 4.93 9.53 -3.57
CA GLU A 122 6.15 9.66 -2.77
C GLU A 122 5.91 10.26 -1.38
N LYS A 123 5.07 11.31 -1.27
CA LYS A 123 4.74 11.95 0.02
C LYS A 123 4.20 10.97 1.07
N ARG A 124 3.54 9.88 0.63
CA ARG A 124 2.97 8.83 1.48
C ARG A 124 3.71 7.50 1.38
N ASN A 125 4.77 7.41 0.60
CA ASN A 125 5.47 6.16 0.27
C ASN A 125 4.52 5.03 -0.16
N MET A 126 3.53 5.38 -0.99
CA MET A 126 2.44 4.48 -1.37
C MET A 126 2.37 4.30 -2.88
N LEU A 127 2.39 3.05 -3.35
CA LEU A 127 2.07 2.70 -4.72
C LEU A 127 0.57 2.43 -4.83
N LEU A 128 -0.11 3.14 -5.72
CA LEU A 128 -1.50 2.86 -6.07
C LEU A 128 -1.54 2.03 -7.36
N VAL A 129 -2.30 0.94 -7.31
CA VAL A 129 -2.57 0.07 -8.45
C VAL A 129 -4.03 0.24 -8.82
N SER A 130 -4.26 0.86 -9.98
CA SER A 130 -5.58 1.04 -10.56
C SER A 130 -5.80 0.01 -11.68
N CYS A 131 -6.97 -0.60 -11.65
CA CYS A 131 -7.50 -1.42 -12.74
C CYS A 131 -8.78 -0.77 -13.28
N PRO A 132 -9.12 -0.98 -14.56
CA PRO A 132 -10.41 -0.55 -15.09
C PRO A 132 -11.60 -1.22 -14.37
N GLN A 133 -12.79 -0.65 -14.53
CA GLN A 133 -14.01 -1.13 -13.89
C GLN A 133 -14.19 -2.65 -14.04
N ASN A 134 -14.32 -3.30 -12.90
CA ASN A 134 -14.36 -4.74 -12.74
C ASN A 134 -15.43 -5.07 -11.69
N SER A 135 -16.27 -6.06 -11.95
CA SER A 135 -17.37 -6.47 -11.07
C SER A 135 -16.88 -7.09 -9.75
N LEU A 136 -15.77 -7.83 -9.78
CA LEU A 136 -15.14 -8.51 -8.64
C LEU A 136 -14.41 -7.54 -7.70
N LEU A 137 -13.87 -6.44 -8.23
CA LEU A 137 -13.18 -5.39 -7.46
C LEU A 137 -13.89 -4.03 -7.49
N SER A 138 -15.22 -4.04 -7.68
CA SER A 138 -16.07 -2.89 -8.03
C SER A 138 -16.00 -1.63 -7.17
N SER A 139 -15.22 -1.60 -6.09
CA SER A 139 -14.92 -0.38 -5.32
C SER A 139 -13.57 -0.41 -4.60
N LYS A 140 -12.63 -1.27 -5.03
CA LYS A 140 -11.34 -1.48 -4.34
C LYS A 140 -10.18 -1.02 -5.21
N THR A 141 -9.37 -0.12 -4.67
CA THR A 141 -8.03 0.18 -5.19
C THR A 141 -7.01 -0.57 -4.34
N LEU A 142 -6.11 -1.30 -5.00
CA LEU A 142 -5.01 -1.99 -4.32
C LEU A 142 -3.88 -1.00 -4.10
N VAL A 143 -3.36 -0.95 -2.88
CA VAL A 143 -2.26 -0.06 -2.51
C VAL A 143 -1.16 -0.83 -1.80
N MET A 144 0.08 -0.42 -2.01
CA MET A 144 1.26 -1.05 -1.43
C MET A 144 2.16 0.00 -0.80
N ASN A 145 2.70 -0.29 0.37
CA ASN A 145 3.75 0.53 0.97
C ASN A 145 5.11 0.19 0.35
N VAL A 146 5.79 1.17 -0.22
CA VAL A 146 7.04 0.98 -0.98
C VAL A 146 8.27 0.75 -0.08
N ASP A 147 8.27 1.29 1.14
CA ASP A 147 9.44 1.27 2.02
C ASP A 147 9.39 0.17 3.08
N ASN A 148 8.19 -0.21 3.51
CA ASN A 148 8.00 -1.18 4.60
C ASN A 148 7.61 -2.55 4.05
N ASN A 149 8.59 -3.35 3.62
CA ASN A 149 8.41 -4.76 3.22
C ASN A 149 7.28 -5.03 2.19
N ASN A 150 6.88 -4.04 1.40
CA ASN A 150 5.84 -4.19 0.38
C ASN A 150 4.50 -4.69 0.96
N TYR A 151 4.11 -4.21 2.14
CA TYR A 151 2.80 -4.55 2.71
C TYR A 151 1.67 -3.95 1.85
N TRP A 152 0.64 -4.77 1.62
CA TRP A 152 -0.53 -4.41 0.83
C TRP A 152 -1.72 -4.02 1.70
N ALA A 153 -2.54 -3.12 1.18
CA ALA A 153 -3.84 -2.77 1.70
C ALA A 153 -4.81 -2.47 0.55
N SER A 154 -6.09 -2.27 0.88
CA SER A 154 -7.12 -1.89 -0.07
C SER A 154 -7.79 -0.59 0.37
N LEU A 155 -7.85 0.39 -0.53
CA LEU A 155 -8.68 1.58 -0.35
C LEU A 155 -10.04 1.37 -0.99
N HIS A 156 -11.08 1.79 -0.29
CA HIS A 156 -12.44 1.80 -0.79
C HIS A 156 -12.83 3.21 -1.25
N ASN A 157 -13.76 3.31 -2.20
CA ASN A 157 -14.27 4.58 -2.75
C ASN A 157 -13.26 5.46 -3.51
N TRP A 158 -12.02 4.99 -3.69
CA TRP A 158 -11.02 5.62 -4.54
C TRP A 158 -10.94 4.90 -5.88
N PHE A 159 -12.05 4.37 -6.39
CA PHE A 159 -12.02 3.54 -7.58
C PHE A 159 -11.95 4.40 -8.86
N THR A 160 -10.78 4.46 -9.48
CA THR A 160 -10.50 5.27 -10.69
C THR A 160 -9.62 4.49 -11.67
N GLN A 161 -9.52 4.94 -12.93
CA GLN A 161 -8.65 4.37 -13.97
C GLN A 161 -7.19 4.87 -13.91
N SER A 162 -6.96 6.07 -13.38
CA SER A 162 -5.60 6.58 -13.21
C SER A 162 -5.52 7.69 -12.18
N TYR A 163 -4.41 7.72 -11.46
CA TYR A 163 -4.08 8.78 -10.53
C TYR A 163 -3.06 9.73 -11.14
N VAL A 164 -3.06 10.97 -10.66
CA VAL A 164 -2.07 11.98 -11.03
C VAL A 164 -1.57 12.64 -9.76
N ILE A 165 -0.27 12.89 -9.69
CA ILE A 165 0.34 13.63 -8.59
C ILE A 165 0.72 15.00 -9.09
N ALA A 166 0.28 16.03 -8.37
CA ALA A 166 0.66 17.41 -8.62
C ALA A 166 0.93 18.11 -7.28
N ASN A 167 2.06 18.81 -7.17
CA ASN A 167 2.48 19.48 -5.93
C ASN A 167 2.41 18.56 -4.70
N ASP A 168 2.96 17.35 -4.82
CA ASP A 168 2.96 16.28 -3.81
C ASP A 168 1.60 15.77 -3.35
N ASN A 169 0.52 16.23 -3.97
CA ASN A 169 -0.84 15.81 -3.65
C ASN A 169 -1.37 14.86 -4.72
N LEU A 170 -2.15 13.87 -4.27
CA LEU A 170 -2.78 12.89 -5.13
C LEU A 170 -4.13 13.41 -5.61
N PHE A 171 -4.35 13.33 -6.91
CA PHE A 171 -5.59 13.67 -7.58
C PHE A 171 -6.10 12.50 -8.41
N PHE A 172 -7.42 12.36 -8.48
CA PHE A 172 -8.08 11.35 -9.29
C PHE A 172 -9.48 11.80 -9.71
N GLY A 173 -9.96 11.25 -10.83
CA GLY A 173 -11.35 11.39 -11.25
C GLY A 173 -12.13 10.11 -10.97
N ASP A 174 -13.38 10.22 -10.54
CA ASP A 174 -14.28 9.06 -10.52
C ASP A 174 -14.85 8.77 -11.92
N TYR A 175 -15.59 7.66 -12.04
CA TYR A 175 -16.26 7.30 -13.29
C TYR A 175 -17.51 8.16 -13.58
N GLU A 176 -17.94 8.99 -12.62
CA GLU A 176 -19.05 9.93 -12.77
C GLU A 176 -18.58 11.29 -13.34
N GLY A 177 -17.27 11.51 -13.43
CA GLY A 177 -16.66 12.73 -13.96
C GLY A 177 -16.34 13.79 -12.89
N SER A 178 -16.47 13.46 -11.61
CA SER A 178 -16.03 14.35 -10.52
C SER A 178 -14.54 14.20 -10.29
N PHE A 179 -13.90 15.29 -9.89
CA PHE A 179 -12.47 15.35 -9.61
C PHE A 179 -12.22 15.49 -8.12
N TRP A 180 -11.38 14.62 -7.57
CA TRP A 180 -11.11 14.48 -6.16
C TRP A 180 -9.63 14.64 -5.86
N GLN A 181 -9.33 15.19 -4.70
CA GLN A 181 -8.01 15.19 -4.12
C GLN A 181 -8.01 14.29 -2.88
N GLY A 182 -7.07 13.35 -2.82
CA GLY A 182 -7.01 12.32 -1.78
C GLY A 182 -6.38 12.79 -0.47
N ASP A 183 -6.88 12.26 0.65
CA ASP A 183 -6.22 12.26 1.97
C ASP A 183 -5.77 13.67 2.44
N ILE A 184 -6.72 14.61 2.38
CA ILE A 184 -6.56 16.01 2.84
C ILE A 184 -7.09 16.21 4.27
N SER A 185 -8.12 15.45 4.64
CA SER A 185 -8.89 15.67 5.86
C SER A 185 -9.10 14.37 6.64
N GLY A 186 -9.74 14.47 7.81
CA GLY A 186 -10.14 13.29 8.59
C GLY A 186 -11.44 12.65 8.08
N SER A 187 -12.07 13.22 7.06
CA SER A 187 -13.36 12.80 6.49
C SER A 187 -13.26 12.63 4.97
N ASP A 188 -14.12 11.78 4.41
CA ASP A 188 -14.31 11.65 2.96
C ASP A 188 -15.62 12.36 2.59
N ASP A 189 -15.53 13.47 1.85
CA ASP A 189 -16.70 14.30 1.48
C ASP A 189 -17.60 14.67 2.69
N ASN A 190 -16.97 15.17 3.77
CA ASN A 190 -17.62 15.47 5.05
C ASN A 190 -18.29 14.28 5.75
N ARG A 191 -18.05 13.04 5.29
CA ARG A 191 -18.54 11.81 5.93
C ARG A 191 -17.39 11.10 6.65
N PRO A 192 -17.70 10.41 7.76
CA PRO A 192 -16.71 9.59 8.42
C PRO A 192 -16.29 8.40 7.54
N PHE A 193 -15.01 8.04 7.59
CA PHE A 193 -14.50 6.83 6.94
C PHE A 193 -13.94 5.85 7.97
N GLN A 194 -13.82 4.59 7.56
CA GLN A 194 -13.42 3.50 8.43
C GLN A 194 -12.06 2.94 8.00
N ALA A 195 -11.14 2.80 8.96
CA ALA A 195 -9.89 2.09 8.78
C ALA A 195 -9.93 0.80 9.60
N ILE A 196 -9.68 -0.32 8.93
CA ILE A 196 -9.73 -1.65 9.53
C ILE A 196 -8.35 -2.28 9.41
N TYR A 197 -7.84 -2.76 10.54
CA TYR A 197 -6.64 -3.56 10.59
C TYR A 197 -7.00 -4.94 11.10
N LEU A 198 -6.46 -5.97 10.44
CA LEU A 198 -6.53 -7.36 10.88
C LEU A 198 -5.13 -7.94 10.76
N SER A 199 -4.61 -8.48 11.86
CA SER A 199 -3.31 -9.15 11.85
C SER A 199 -3.38 -10.45 11.02
N PRO A 200 -2.24 -10.97 10.54
CA PRO A 200 -2.18 -12.33 10.03
C PRO A 200 -2.75 -13.32 11.04
N PHE A 201 -3.45 -14.33 10.54
CA PHE A 201 -3.92 -15.45 11.32
C PHE A 201 -2.72 -16.28 11.79
N ARG A 202 -2.55 -16.40 13.10
CA ARG A 202 -1.47 -17.18 13.70
C ARG A 202 -2.02 -18.45 14.29
N GLU A 203 -1.31 -19.55 14.09
CA GLU A 203 -1.64 -20.82 14.72
C GLU A 203 -1.50 -20.69 16.24
N SER A 204 -2.53 -21.13 16.95
CA SER A 204 -2.56 -21.14 18.40
C SER A 204 -1.89 -22.41 18.97
N TYR A 205 -0.58 -22.53 18.78
CA TYR A 205 0.29 -23.65 19.24
C TYR A 205 0.01 -25.03 18.61
N SER A 206 1.10 -25.76 18.32
CA SER A 206 1.22 -26.85 17.34
C SER A 206 0.67 -28.23 17.74
N TYR A 207 -0.30 -28.31 18.66
CA TYR A 207 -0.91 -29.59 19.01
C TYR A 207 -2.20 -29.75 18.21
N LEU A 208 -2.11 -30.58 17.15
CA LEU A 208 -3.22 -30.91 16.26
C LEU A 208 -4.47 -31.27 17.07
N GLY A 209 -5.53 -30.46 16.93
CA GLY A 209 -6.87 -30.77 17.43
C GLY A 209 -7.38 -29.96 18.64
N VAL A 210 -6.57 -29.09 19.24
CA VAL A 210 -7.05 -28.24 20.35
C VAL A 210 -7.44 -26.85 19.84
N LYS A 211 -8.74 -26.56 19.82
CA LYS A 211 -9.25 -25.19 19.62
C LYS A 211 -8.97 -24.36 20.86
N ARG A 212 -8.56 -23.12 20.67
CA ARG A 212 -8.31 -22.18 21.75
C ARG A 212 -9.24 -20.98 21.70
N LYS A 213 -9.33 -20.29 22.83
CA LYS A 213 -10.17 -19.12 23.00
C LYS A 213 -9.32 -17.86 23.13
N ALA A 214 -9.55 -16.88 22.27
CA ALA A 214 -9.06 -15.53 22.50
C ALA A 214 -9.84 -14.87 23.65
N CYS A 215 -9.15 -14.28 24.63
CA CYS A 215 -9.77 -13.67 25.80
C CYS A 215 -9.53 -12.15 25.88
N GLN A 216 -8.36 -11.68 25.43
CA GLN A 216 -8.01 -10.27 25.52
C GLN A 216 -7.15 -9.84 24.33
N ALA A 217 -7.49 -8.71 23.71
CA ALA A 217 -6.68 -8.07 22.68
C ALA A 217 -5.94 -6.88 23.28
N HIS A 218 -4.69 -6.71 22.88
CA HIS A 218 -3.87 -5.56 23.22
C HIS A 218 -3.25 -4.96 21.95
N ILE A 219 -3.45 -3.67 21.74
CA ILE A 219 -2.82 -2.93 20.63
C ILE A 219 -2.14 -1.68 21.17
N SER A 220 -0.94 -1.44 20.66
CA SER A 220 -0.20 -0.18 20.84
C SER A 220 -0.15 0.56 19.51
N LEU A 221 -0.48 1.84 19.53
CA LEU A 221 -0.48 2.71 18.35
C LEU A 221 0.13 4.07 18.68
N GLN A 222 0.63 4.73 17.66
CA GLN A 222 1.13 6.10 17.70
C GLN A 222 0.19 7.02 16.93
N ALA A 223 -0.28 8.07 17.60
CA ALA A 223 -1.16 9.07 17.02
C ALA A 223 -0.94 10.43 17.69
N TYR A 224 -1.41 11.50 17.06
CA TYR A 224 -1.33 12.84 17.66
C TYR A 224 -2.30 13.05 18.82
N GLN A 225 -3.47 12.42 18.73
CA GLN A 225 -4.50 12.41 19.75
C GLN A 225 -4.94 10.96 19.98
N ARG A 226 -5.45 10.63 21.17
CA ARG A 226 -5.93 9.29 21.48
C ARG A 226 -7.13 8.96 20.58
N PRO A 227 -7.04 8.00 19.65
CA PRO A 227 -8.17 7.64 18.80
C PRO A 227 -9.19 6.81 19.58
N TYR A 228 -10.44 6.88 19.13
CA TYR A 228 -11.44 5.88 19.49
C TYR A 228 -11.28 4.68 18.57
N LEU A 229 -11.22 3.49 19.16
CA LEU A 229 -11.11 2.24 18.43
C LEU A 229 -11.92 1.15 19.12
N LYS A 230 -12.28 0.14 18.33
CA LYS A 230 -12.87 -1.12 18.82
C LYS A 230 -11.94 -2.26 18.48
N LEU A 231 -11.47 -2.97 19.49
CA LEU A 231 -10.67 -4.18 19.29
C LEU A 231 -11.60 -5.38 19.10
N PHE A 232 -11.18 -6.30 18.24
CA PHE A 232 -11.87 -7.55 18.01
C PHE A 232 -10.87 -8.67 17.70
N SER A 233 -11.35 -9.91 17.77
CA SER A 233 -10.58 -11.09 17.37
C SER A 233 -11.40 -11.91 16.38
N ARG A 234 -10.70 -12.60 15.49
CA ARG A 234 -11.29 -13.54 14.54
C ARG A 234 -10.56 -14.86 14.54
N ALA A 235 -11.28 -15.90 14.13
CA ALA A 235 -10.78 -17.25 14.07
C ALA A 235 -10.90 -17.81 12.65
N ASP A 236 -10.03 -18.76 12.32
CA ASP A 236 -10.17 -19.65 11.15
C ASP A 236 -10.42 -18.90 9.83
N TYR A 237 -9.60 -17.87 9.58
CA TYR A 237 -9.61 -17.05 8.35
C TYR A 237 -10.88 -16.21 8.11
N ASP A 238 -11.74 -16.05 9.12
CA ASP A 238 -12.86 -15.10 9.04
C ASP A 238 -12.37 -13.65 9.01
N LYS A 239 -12.45 -13.01 7.83
CA LYS A 239 -12.06 -11.60 7.61
C LYS A 239 -13.16 -10.60 7.99
N SER A 240 -14.29 -11.04 8.57
CA SER A 240 -15.36 -10.15 9.02
C SER A 240 -14.89 -9.22 10.15
N TYR A 241 -15.47 -8.03 10.23
CA TYR A 241 -15.19 -7.06 11.28
C TYR A 241 -16.49 -6.52 11.87
N PRO A 242 -16.51 -6.14 13.16
CA PRO A 242 -17.71 -5.62 13.80
C PRO A 242 -17.96 -4.16 13.43
N ASP A 243 -19.22 -3.74 13.43
CA ASP A 243 -19.58 -2.34 13.28
C ASP A 243 -19.02 -1.49 14.44
N PHE A 244 -18.59 -0.29 14.10
CA PHE A 244 -18.11 0.73 15.02
C PHE A 244 -18.46 2.11 14.46
N PHE A 245 -19.03 2.97 15.29
CA PHE A 245 -19.54 4.28 14.85
C PHE A 245 -18.94 5.45 15.63
N LYS A 246 -18.07 5.19 16.61
CA LYS A 246 -17.50 6.26 17.43
C LYS A 246 -16.32 6.89 16.70
N GLU A 247 -16.51 8.13 16.29
CA GLU A 247 -15.58 8.84 15.41
C GLU A 247 -14.42 9.48 16.16
N THR A 248 -13.21 9.30 15.62
CA THR A 248 -12.00 10.00 16.03
C THR A 248 -11.91 11.31 15.27
N VAL A 249 -12.16 12.42 15.96
CA VAL A 249 -11.97 13.77 15.42
C VAL A 249 -10.61 14.29 15.88
N ASN A 250 -9.72 14.58 14.93
CA ASN A 250 -8.47 15.26 15.26
C ASN A 250 -8.75 16.74 15.51
N ALA A 251 -8.38 17.26 16.68
CA ALA A 251 -8.50 18.68 16.96
C ALA A 251 -7.52 19.51 16.11
N ASN A 252 -7.87 20.77 15.85
CA ASN A 252 -7.00 21.75 15.19
C ASN A 252 -5.66 21.82 15.94
N PRO A 253 -4.49 21.70 15.26
CA PRO A 253 -3.19 21.86 15.92
C PRO A 253 -3.03 23.24 16.59
N ILE A 254 -3.83 24.22 16.17
CA ILE A 254 -3.93 25.54 16.78
C ILE A 254 -5.07 25.51 17.80
N ILE A 255 -4.86 24.82 18.92
CA ILE A 255 -5.69 25.09 20.10
C ILE A 255 -5.20 26.43 20.64
N ASN A 256 -5.97 27.50 20.40
CA ASN A 256 -5.94 28.76 21.14
C ASN A 256 -4.56 29.20 21.67
N SER A 257 -3.52 29.19 20.83
CA SER A 257 -2.27 29.84 21.22
C SER A 257 -2.61 31.32 21.35
N GLY A 258 -2.54 31.84 22.57
CA GLY A 258 -2.70 33.27 22.78
C GLY A 258 -1.74 34.00 21.84
N LEU A 259 -2.27 34.71 20.84
CA LEU A 259 -1.49 35.64 20.05
C LEU A 259 -1.01 36.73 21.01
N TRP A 260 0.31 36.89 21.12
CA TRP A 260 0.91 37.97 21.90
C TRP A 260 0.27 39.31 21.50
N ASP A 261 -0.07 40.14 22.49
CA ASP A 261 -0.78 41.41 22.35
C ASP A 261 -2.20 41.37 21.72
N ASN A 262 -2.79 40.19 21.48
CA ASN A 262 -4.14 40.10 20.89
C ASN A 262 -5.06 39.10 21.62
N SER A 263 -4.54 38.30 22.55
CA SER A 263 -5.33 37.35 23.32
C SER A 263 -5.59 37.81 24.75
N ILE A 264 -6.74 37.41 25.28
CA ILE A 264 -7.23 37.82 26.60
C ILE A 264 -6.39 37.13 27.67
N TRP A 265 -5.78 37.93 28.54
CA TRP A 265 -5.04 37.46 29.70
C TRP A 265 -5.90 36.55 30.58
N ASP A 266 -5.30 35.53 31.17
CA ASP A 266 -5.94 34.53 32.05
C ASP A 266 -7.04 33.64 31.41
N GLU A 267 -7.38 33.82 30.12
CA GLU A 267 -8.26 32.93 29.36
C GLU A 267 -7.53 32.16 28.25
N SER A 268 -6.47 32.74 27.68
CA SER A 268 -5.72 32.09 26.59
C SER A 268 -4.71 31.06 27.11
N GLN A 269 -4.61 29.92 26.42
CA GLN A 269 -3.55 28.95 26.68
C GLN A 269 -2.27 29.40 25.99
N TRP A 270 -1.26 29.76 26.79
CA TRP A 270 0.07 30.09 26.29
C TRP A 270 0.81 28.81 25.94
N THR A 271 1.30 28.70 24.71
CA THR A 271 2.07 27.54 24.24
C THR A 271 3.39 28.01 23.66
N ASP A 272 4.49 27.40 24.07
CA ASP A 272 5.81 27.74 23.53
C ASP A 272 5.90 27.45 22.02
N ASN A 273 6.48 28.39 21.28
CA ASN A 273 6.50 28.48 19.81
C ASN A 273 7.31 27.39 19.05
N PHE A 274 7.49 26.19 19.63
CA PHE A 274 8.24 25.08 19.01
C PHE A 274 7.61 23.69 19.25
N PHE A 275 6.28 23.57 19.27
CA PHE A 275 5.64 22.25 19.25
C PHE A 275 5.75 21.60 17.86
N ILE A 276 6.85 20.89 17.62
CA ILE A 276 6.84 19.81 16.64
C ILE A 276 5.81 18.80 17.13
N ARG A 277 4.69 18.65 16.40
CA ARG A 277 3.65 17.68 16.72
C ARG A 277 4.30 16.29 16.72
N LYS A 278 4.48 15.70 17.91
CA LYS A 278 5.03 14.35 18.05
C LYS A 278 3.89 13.38 18.30
N LYS A 279 3.88 12.26 17.56
CA LYS A 279 2.95 11.17 17.84
C LYS A 279 3.23 10.61 19.25
N LYS A 280 2.17 10.45 20.03
CA LYS A 280 2.21 9.83 21.36
C LYS A 280 1.84 8.37 21.24
N LEU A 281 2.49 7.53 22.04
CA LEU A 281 2.15 6.12 22.15
C LEU A 281 0.90 5.95 23.03
N PHE A 282 -0.11 5.25 22.51
CA PHE A 282 -1.32 4.90 23.22
C PHE A 282 -1.49 3.38 23.24
N ASN A 283 -1.79 2.86 24.42
CA ASN A 283 -2.08 1.45 24.62
C ASN A 283 -3.58 1.25 24.84
N PHE A 284 -4.11 0.20 24.22
CA PHE A 284 -5.50 -0.20 24.29
C PHE A 284 -5.57 -1.69 24.62
N SER A 285 -6.45 -2.03 25.55
CA SER A 285 -6.78 -3.40 25.91
C SER A 285 -8.28 -3.55 25.97
N GLN A 286 -8.81 -4.64 25.42
CA GLN A 286 -10.23 -4.95 25.45
C GLN A 286 -10.42 -6.46 25.55
N ASN A 287 -11.43 -6.89 26.28
CA ASN A 287 -11.87 -8.28 26.22
C ASN A 287 -12.43 -8.56 24.83
N VAL A 288 -11.99 -9.67 24.24
CA VAL A 288 -12.41 -10.14 22.93
C VAL A 288 -12.71 -11.63 23.03
N VAL A 289 -13.50 -12.13 22.09
CA VAL A 289 -13.85 -13.56 22.04
C VAL A 289 -13.74 -14.03 20.61
N ALA A 290 -12.95 -15.08 20.40
CA ALA A 290 -12.90 -15.88 19.18
C ALA A 290 -12.46 -17.29 19.54
N TYR A 291 -12.98 -18.29 18.83
CA TYR A 291 -12.71 -19.70 19.07
C TYR A 291 -12.26 -20.36 17.78
N GLY A 292 -11.08 -20.96 17.76
CA GLY A 292 -10.57 -21.66 16.58
C GLY A 292 -9.12 -22.10 16.72
N ASN A 293 -8.55 -22.55 15.60
CA ASN A 293 -7.16 -23.01 15.54
C ASN A 293 -6.22 -21.86 15.17
N PHE A 294 -6.68 -21.00 14.26
CA PHE A 294 -5.95 -19.82 13.85
C PHE A 294 -6.65 -18.59 14.38
N LEU A 295 -5.92 -17.73 15.10
CA LEU A 295 -6.48 -16.53 15.69
C LEU A 295 -5.79 -15.28 15.14
N ALA A 296 -6.59 -14.23 14.94
CA ALA A 296 -6.15 -12.92 14.52
C ALA A 296 -6.73 -11.84 15.45
N VAL A 297 -5.96 -10.77 15.63
CA VAL A 297 -6.40 -9.57 16.34
C VAL A 297 -6.65 -8.46 15.32
N GLY A 298 -7.75 -7.74 15.49
CA GLY A 298 -8.11 -6.63 14.62
C GLY A 298 -8.53 -5.39 15.41
N CYS A 299 -8.50 -4.25 14.73
CA CYS A 299 -9.10 -3.03 15.22
C CYS A 299 -9.86 -2.29 14.12
N VAL A 300 -10.96 -1.69 14.51
CA VAL A 300 -11.72 -0.75 13.67
C VAL A 300 -11.56 0.64 14.27
N ILE A 301 -11.20 1.59 13.41
CA ILE A 301 -11.08 3.01 13.74
C ILE A 301 -11.98 3.77 12.77
N VAL A 302 -12.86 4.62 13.30
CA VAL A 302 -13.63 5.56 12.48
C VAL A 302 -12.98 6.92 12.61
N SER A 303 -12.75 7.58 11.48
CA SER A 303 -12.13 8.88 11.36
C SER A 303 -13.15 9.90 10.88
N SER A 304 -13.13 11.10 11.45
CA SER A 304 -13.84 12.27 10.93
C SER A 304 -13.13 13.57 11.30
N GLY A 305 -13.67 14.70 10.84
CA GLY A 305 -13.14 16.04 11.08
C GLY A 305 -12.29 16.61 9.94
N LYS A 306 -11.79 17.82 10.17
CA LYS A 306 -11.08 18.64 9.16
C LYS A 306 -9.61 18.29 8.97
N PHE A 307 -9.01 17.57 9.91
CA PHE A 307 -7.58 17.29 9.91
C PHE A 307 -7.31 15.80 9.80
N ILE A 308 -6.25 15.46 9.06
CA ILE A 308 -5.81 14.09 8.81
C ILE A 308 -5.56 13.35 10.14
N ASN A 309 -6.07 12.11 10.22
CA ASN A 309 -5.78 11.19 11.30
C ASN A 309 -4.62 10.27 10.92
N ASP A 310 -3.41 10.74 11.17
CA ASP A 310 -2.19 9.95 10.95
C ASP A 310 -1.92 9.01 12.14
N ILE A 311 -2.30 7.75 11.97
CA ILE A 311 -2.24 6.70 12.99
C ILE A 311 -1.31 5.59 12.51
N GLN A 312 -0.37 5.18 13.35
CA GLN A 312 0.54 4.07 13.10
C GLN A 312 0.34 2.98 14.14
N ILE A 313 0.09 1.75 13.70
CA ILE A 313 0.00 0.59 14.59
C ILE A 313 1.41 0.03 14.79
N ASN A 314 1.83 -0.10 16.05
CA ASN A 314 3.18 -0.58 16.38
C ASN A 314 3.20 -2.06 16.73
N ASN A 315 2.25 -2.49 17.55
CA ASN A 315 2.20 -3.87 18.03
C ASN A 315 0.77 -4.27 18.32
N SER A 316 0.44 -5.52 18.02
CA SER A 316 -0.83 -6.16 18.31
C SER A 316 -0.58 -7.53 18.91
N LYS A 317 -1.13 -7.78 20.09
CA LYS A 317 -1.02 -9.04 20.83
C LYS A 317 -2.41 -9.55 21.18
N LEU A 318 -2.53 -10.87 21.21
CA LEU A 318 -3.74 -11.58 21.59
C LEU A 318 -3.41 -12.52 22.73
N LEU A 319 -4.16 -12.41 23.83
CA LEU A 319 -4.14 -13.37 24.93
C LEU A 319 -5.10 -14.50 24.58
N VAL A 320 -4.58 -15.72 24.64
CA VAL A 320 -5.29 -16.94 24.26
C VAL A 320 -5.26 -17.92 25.42
N GLU A 321 -6.42 -18.46 25.75
CA GLU A 321 -6.66 -19.54 26.70
C GLU A 321 -6.76 -20.88 25.96
#